data_AF-A0A432SWX1-F1
#
_entry.id   AF-A0A432SWX1-F1
#
_cell.length_a   1.000
_cell.length_b   1.000
_cell.length_c   1.000
_cell.angle_alpha   90.00
_cell.angle_beta   90.00
_cell.angle_gamma   90.00
#
_symmetry.space_group_name_H-M   'P 1'
#
loop_
_entity.id
_entity.type
_entity.pdbx_description
1 polymer ?
#
loop_
_entity_poly.entity_id
_entity_poly.type
_entity_poly.pdbx_seq_one_letter_code
_entity_poly.pdbx_strand_id
1 'polypeptide(L)'
;MNRFKYTLFFPLALLLISCGGNKGKSLTTSNHTIDISDTIQIESLGMAQKIHAKVTLGDSPKDLYVLLSNYAHTDGSVKIATSNKKVEKLYKQENVAMREQNRIHAPANVEYFRKNISYYLKEKSHSSSAPKYKKIHTDKNNKVHINDKQTFFLDTNDATKTIATLKKSVLVSTDFGVKTLNVWVSDDSFGKGCHKVRCVTQTMVDALADAFLKKGKDNDVYDWVTNVYGQEWGSHSYTRLISPNNEISILLTDIGNDNSTTHGAIGYFYSKDNFKKSEISGSNEKIMFYLDAVFFANSKGSWSINGFWAKETVSTLAHEFQHMIHFYQKTLLLAHGEQTDVWINEMLSETTEDLVASKIKHSGPRGVPYTIGSAGEKGNTKGRYPLFNYNNRSSLTTWNSEVVNYSVVNAFGTFLTRNYGGAKILHDIMYNAHVDEDAVVSAIRQTAKGADKTFNTLLKEWGVAVLLSDNDHLDESLPHYNTGGYMPNQYRNSVYQLGSIDFFNYSPQPRTFGSSGTVENQGNYYYKVGSKLTGTIDLDLELNGQTEATLIAK
;
A
#
# COMPACT_ATOMS: atom_id res chain seq x y z
N MET A 1 27.84 32.83 -39.59
CA MET A 1 29.30 32.59 -39.51
C MET A 1 29.68 32.36 -38.05
N ASN A 2 29.79 31.11 -37.63
CA ASN A 2 30.95 30.56 -36.92
C ASN A 2 30.71 29.09 -36.60
N ARG A 3 31.67 28.26 -37.05
CA ARG A 3 31.71 26.81 -37.00
C ARG A 3 32.54 26.36 -35.80
N PHE A 4 32.13 25.31 -35.11
CA PHE A 4 33.00 24.26 -34.55
C PHE A 4 32.12 23.00 -34.41
N LYS A 5 32.17 22.07 -35.38
CA LYS A 5 32.99 20.84 -35.43
C LYS A 5 32.70 19.85 -34.30
N TYR A 6 31.89 18.83 -34.61
CA TYR A 6 31.92 17.51 -33.98
C TYR A 6 32.02 16.43 -35.08
N THR A 7 32.93 15.49 -34.88
CA THR A 7 33.22 14.26 -35.63
C THR A 7 33.76 13.32 -34.53
N LEU A 8 33.38 12.05 -34.30
CA LEU A 8 33.11 10.86 -35.12
C LEU A 8 32.06 9.98 -34.37
N PHE A 9 31.03 9.45 -35.01
CA PHE A 9 30.91 8.05 -35.51
C PHE A 9 31.44 6.92 -34.60
N PHE A 10 30.51 6.21 -33.95
CA PHE A 10 30.64 4.79 -33.58
C PHE A 10 29.53 4.00 -34.33
N PRO A 11 29.83 2.83 -34.90
CA PRO A 11 28.88 2.13 -35.76
C PRO A 11 27.79 1.42 -34.96
N LEU A 12 26.55 1.71 -35.33
CA LEU A 12 25.37 0.94 -34.97
C LEU A 12 25.47 -0.43 -35.67
N ALA A 13 25.78 -1.48 -34.93
CA ALA A 13 25.70 -2.85 -35.43
C ALA A 13 24.21 -3.23 -35.59
N LEU A 14 23.71 -3.05 -36.81
CA LEU A 14 22.42 -3.52 -37.26
C LEU A 14 22.44 -5.06 -37.29
N LEU A 15 21.87 -5.72 -36.28
CA LEU A 15 21.70 -7.17 -36.31
C LEU A 15 20.51 -7.49 -37.24
N LEU A 16 20.85 -7.86 -38.48
CA LEU A 16 19.90 -8.43 -39.44
C LEU A 16 19.32 -9.73 -38.88
N ILE A 17 18.00 -9.75 -38.67
CA ILE A 17 17.25 -10.97 -38.37
C ILE A 17 17.26 -11.84 -39.63
N SER A 18 18.11 -12.85 -39.63
CA SER A 18 18.05 -13.94 -40.61
C SER A 18 16.93 -14.90 -40.18
N CYS A 19 15.90 -15.04 -41.02
CA CYS A 19 14.99 -16.17 -40.98
C CYS A 19 15.78 -17.46 -41.27
N GLY A 20 15.99 -18.28 -40.24
CA GLY A 20 16.68 -19.56 -40.40
C GLY A 20 16.43 -20.51 -39.24
N GLY A 21 15.64 -21.55 -39.51
CA GLY A 21 15.77 -22.88 -38.91
C GLY A 21 15.43 -23.05 -37.42
N ASN A 22 14.34 -23.78 -37.17
CA ASN A 22 13.97 -24.36 -35.89
C ASN A 22 15.07 -25.32 -35.38
N LYS A 23 16.08 -24.80 -34.67
CA LYS A 23 17.05 -25.56 -33.86
C LYS A 23 16.72 -25.31 -32.39
N GLY A 24 16.49 -26.38 -31.63
CA GLY A 24 16.11 -26.33 -30.23
C GLY A 24 16.99 -25.36 -29.43
N LYS A 25 16.37 -24.39 -28.76
CA LYS A 25 17.08 -23.47 -27.86
C LYS A 25 17.77 -24.30 -26.77
N SER A 26 19.10 -24.20 -26.70
CA SER A 26 19.89 -24.81 -25.63
C SER A 26 19.43 -24.22 -24.29
N LEU A 27 19.25 -25.07 -23.27
CA LEU A 27 18.83 -24.63 -21.95
C LEU A 27 19.93 -23.79 -21.30
N THR A 28 19.59 -22.63 -20.72
CA THR A 28 20.59 -21.82 -19.99
C THR A 28 20.99 -22.53 -18.69
N THR A 29 22.30 -22.72 -18.48
CA THR A 29 22.85 -23.40 -17.30
C THR A 29 23.91 -22.52 -16.63
N SER A 30 23.88 -22.38 -15.31
CA SER A 30 24.94 -21.75 -14.50
C SER A 30 25.49 -22.70 -13.44
N ASN A 31 26.78 -22.57 -13.15
CA ASN A 31 27.50 -23.34 -12.13
C ASN A 31 28.13 -22.38 -11.14
N HIS A 32 27.98 -22.63 -9.84
CA HIS A 32 28.49 -21.80 -8.76
C HIS A 32 29.26 -22.65 -7.75
N THR A 33 30.39 -22.12 -7.28
CA THR A 33 31.12 -22.63 -6.10
C THR A 33 31.16 -21.50 -5.10
N ILE A 34 30.56 -21.70 -3.92
CA ILE A 34 30.34 -20.66 -2.92
C ILE A 34 30.91 -21.14 -1.60
N ASP A 35 31.78 -20.36 -0.99
CA ASP A 35 32.28 -20.60 0.36
C ASP A 35 31.62 -19.59 1.31
N ILE A 36 30.93 -20.11 2.33
CA ILE A 36 30.24 -19.28 3.32
C ILE A 36 31.16 -19.04 4.51
N SER A 37 31.65 -17.81 4.66
CA SER A 37 32.52 -17.38 5.76
C SER A 37 31.82 -16.48 6.77
N ASP A 38 30.82 -15.72 6.32
CA ASP A 38 30.28 -14.63 7.11
C ASP A 38 29.13 -15.07 8.02
N THR A 39 28.81 -14.23 9.01
CA THR A 39 27.65 -14.48 9.88
C THR A 39 26.37 -14.54 9.04
N ILE A 40 26.21 -13.59 8.13
CA ILE A 40 25.15 -13.56 7.12
C ILE A 40 25.82 -13.37 5.77
N GLN A 41 25.49 -14.21 4.80
CA GLN A 41 26.02 -14.09 3.43
C GLN A 41 24.91 -14.29 2.41
N ILE A 42 24.91 -13.45 1.38
CA ILE A 42 23.86 -13.38 0.36
C ILE A 42 24.54 -13.42 -1.01
N GLU A 43 24.21 -14.43 -1.81
CA GLU A 43 24.85 -14.66 -3.11
C GLU A 43 23.78 -14.80 -4.19
N SER A 44 23.91 -14.03 -5.27
CA SER A 44 23.05 -14.24 -6.45
C SER A 44 23.56 -15.45 -7.22
N LEU A 45 22.65 -16.40 -7.49
CA LEU A 45 22.87 -17.52 -8.40
C LEU A 45 22.40 -17.20 -9.83
N GLY A 46 21.87 -15.98 -10.05
CA GLY A 46 21.41 -15.49 -11.34
C GLY A 46 20.07 -16.07 -11.81
N MET A 47 19.80 -15.83 -13.10
CA MET A 47 18.60 -16.31 -13.82
C MET A 47 19.03 -17.31 -14.89
N ALA A 48 18.87 -18.61 -14.62
CA ALA A 48 19.13 -19.68 -15.57
C ALA A 48 18.06 -20.76 -15.46
N GLN A 49 17.86 -21.53 -16.53
CA GLN A 49 16.92 -22.66 -16.52
C GLN A 49 17.44 -23.84 -15.68
N LYS A 50 18.77 -23.97 -15.57
CA LYS A 50 19.44 -24.90 -14.68
C LYS A 50 20.51 -24.18 -13.87
N ILE A 51 20.52 -24.40 -12.56
CA ILE A 51 21.56 -23.86 -11.66
C ILE A 51 22.11 -25.01 -10.85
N HIS A 52 23.42 -25.20 -10.91
CA HIS A 52 24.15 -26.09 -10.03
C HIS A 52 25.01 -25.24 -9.09
N ALA A 53 24.81 -25.35 -7.77
CA ALA A 53 25.58 -24.61 -6.78
C ALA A 53 26.17 -25.55 -5.73
N LYS A 54 27.49 -25.55 -5.62
CA LYS A 54 28.23 -26.22 -4.56
C LYS A 54 28.54 -25.21 -3.46
N VAL A 55 27.90 -25.37 -2.31
CA VAL A 55 27.99 -24.46 -1.17
C VAL A 55 28.80 -25.11 -0.05
N THR A 56 29.95 -24.54 0.30
CA THR A 56 30.76 -24.97 1.44
C THR A 56 30.41 -24.13 2.66
N LEU A 57 29.82 -24.75 3.67
CA LEU A 57 29.62 -24.13 4.98
C LEU A 57 30.80 -24.46 5.90
N GLY A 58 31.30 -23.46 6.63
CA GLY A 58 32.28 -23.67 7.69
C GLY A 58 31.74 -24.48 8.87
N ASP A 59 32.52 -24.56 9.94
CA ASP A 59 32.16 -25.33 11.14
C ASP A 59 31.04 -24.69 11.97
N SER A 60 30.81 -23.39 11.76
CA SER A 60 29.72 -22.66 12.40
C SER A 60 28.38 -22.99 11.71
N PRO A 61 27.41 -23.62 12.41
CA PRO A 61 26.16 -24.02 11.80
C PRO A 61 25.35 -22.84 11.24
N LYS A 62 24.77 -23.01 10.05
CA LYS A 62 23.95 -21.99 9.36
C LYS A 62 22.57 -22.50 8.96
N ASP A 63 21.58 -21.62 9.05
CA ASP A 63 20.33 -21.83 8.33
C ASP A 63 20.54 -21.36 6.88
N LEU A 64 20.16 -22.22 5.93
CA LEU A 64 20.39 -21.97 4.51
C LEU A 64 19.07 -21.90 3.75
N TYR A 65 18.91 -20.85 2.96
CA TYR A 65 17.72 -20.59 2.15
C TYR A 65 18.10 -20.31 0.70
N VAL A 66 17.17 -20.63 -0.19
CA VAL A 66 17.16 -20.12 -1.58
C VAL A 66 15.89 -19.29 -1.74
N LEU A 67 16.07 -17.98 -1.89
CA LEU A 67 15.01 -17.07 -2.31
C LEU A 67 14.90 -17.13 -3.82
N LEU A 68 13.67 -17.32 -4.31
CA LEU A 68 13.35 -17.29 -5.73
C LEU A 68 12.43 -16.12 -6.01
N SER A 69 12.90 -15.16 -6.82
CA SER A 69 12.14 -13.97 -7.17
C SER A 69 11.74 -14.04 -8.64
N ASN A 70 10.44 -14.14 -8.92
CA ASN A 70 9.93 -14.24 -10.28
C ASN A 70 9.69 -12.84 -10.87
N TYR A 71 10.45 -12.50 -11.90
CA TYR A 71 10.36 -11.18 -12.54
C TYR A 71 9.36 -11.12 -13.69
N ALA A 72 8.76 -12.24 -14.05
CA ALA A 72 7.75 -12.29 -15.09
C ALA A 72 6.37 -11.89 -14.56
N HIS A 73 5.51 -11.43 -15.48
CA HIS A 73 4.06 -11.28 -15.27
C HIS A 73 3.29 -12.60 -15.43
N THR A 74 3.99 -13.74 -15.41
CA THR A 74 3.43 -15.09 -15.48
C THR A 74 4.05 -15.97 -14.41
N ASP A 75 3.30 -16.94 -13.92
CA ASP A 75 3.77 -17.89 -12.93
C ASP A 75 4.95 -18.74 -13.45
N GLY A 76 5.86 -19.07 -12.54
CA GLY A 76 7.02 -19.91 -12.80
C GLY A 76 6.96 -21.22 -12.04
N SER A 77 7.02 -22.36 -12.75
CA SER A 77 7.25 -23.66 -12.11
C SER A 77 8.72 -23.80 -11.71
N VAL A 78 8.98 -24.31 -10.50
CA VAL A 78 10.32 -24.53 -9.99
C VAL A 78 10.48 -25.95 -9.47
N LYS A 79 11.56 -26.60 -9.88
CA LYS A 79 12.02 -27.86 -9.28
C LYS A 79 13.36 -27.66 -8.59
N ILE A 80 13.49 -28.26 -7.41
CA ILE A 80 14.67 -28.13 -6.56
C ILE A 80 15.01 -29.53 -6.06
N ALA A 81 16.27 -29.92 -6.27
CA ALA A 81 16.88 -31.09 -5.68
C ALA A 81 18.09 -30.66 -4.84
N THR A 82 18.24 -31.28 -3.68
CA THR A 82 19.36 -31.01 -2.76
C THR A 82 19.98 -32.32 -2.32
N SER A 83 21.30 -32.38 -2.27
CA SER A 83 22.01 -33.57 -1.76
C SER A 83 22.79 -33.22 -0.50
N ASN A 84 22.15 -33.40 0.66
CA ASN A 84 22.84 -33.51 1.94
C ASN A 84 22.01 -34.38 2.92
N LYS A 85 22.67 -35.33 3.60
CA LYS A 85 22.04 -36.28 4.54
C LYS A 85 21.43 -35.63 5.78
N LYS A 86 21.77 -34.36 6.07
CA LYS A 86 21.24 -33.56 7.20
C LYS A 86 20.11 -32.60 6.82
N VAL A 87 19.66 -32.61 5.55
CA VAL A 87 18.52 -31.79 5.11
C VAL A 87 17.26 -32.28 5.82
N GLU A 88 16.68 -31.43 6.67
CA GLU A 88 15.41 -31.70 7.31
C GLU A 88 14.32 -31.77 6.24
N LYS A 89 13.57 -32.88 6.18
CA LYS A 89 12.26 -32.89 5.53
C LYS A 89 11.34 -32.03 6.38
N LEU A 90 11.23 -30.74 6.04
CA LEU A 90 10.29 -29.85 6.71
C LEU A 90 8.87 -30.42 6.57
N TYR A 91 8.26 -30.69 7.72
CA TYR A 91 6.85 -31.06 7.81
C TYR A 91 6.01 -29.91 7.28
N LYS A 92 4.93 -30.24 6.56
CA LYS A 92 3.91 -29.27 6.16
C LYS A 92 3.53 -28.44 7.38
N GLN A 93 3.73 -27.13 7.33
CA GLN A 93 3.13 -26.21 8.30
C GLN A 93 1.64 -26.54 8.36
N GLU A 94 1.13 -26.87 9.55
CA GLU A 94 -0.29 -27.15 9.74
C GLU A 94 -1.12 -25.98 9.23
N ASN A 95 -2.27 -26.27 8.63
CA ASN A 95 -3.25 -25.25 8.27
C ASN A 95 -3.75 -24.60 9.56
N VAL A 96 -3.06 -23.57 10.03
CA VAL A 96 -3.60 -22.70 11.08
C VAL A 96 -4.77 -21.96 10.44
N ALA A 97 -5.98 -22.24 10.92
CA ALA A 97 -7.16 -21.48 10.54
C ALA A 97 -6.93 -20.03 10.97
N MET A 98 -6.62 -19.15 10.02
CA MET A 98 -6.63 -17.73 10.28
C MET A 98 -8.07 -17.30 10.55
N ARG A 99 -8.27 -16.54 11.62
CA ARG A 99 -9.53 -15.80 11.78
C ARG A 99 -9.69 -14.90 10.56
N GLU A 100 -10.85 -14.97 9.91
CA GLU A 100 -11.24 -13.98 8.91
C GLU A 100 -11.01 -12.60 9.52
N GLN A 101 -10.07 -11.84 8.96
CA GLN A 101 -10.05 -10.41 9.20
C GLN A 101 -11.34 -9.87 8.60
N ASN A 102 -12.11 -9.15 9.40
CA ASN A 102 -13.32 -8.48 8.97
C ASN A 102 -13.02 -7.71 7.69
N ARG A 103 -13.87 -7.82 6.66
CA ARG A 103 -13.64 -7.20 5.35
C ARG A 103 -13.44 -5.68 5.48
N ILE A 104 -12.20 -5.21 5.40
CA ILE A 104 -11.83 -3.79 5.47
C ILE A 104 -11.59 -3.28 4.04
N HIS A 105 -12.59 -3.34 3.18
CA HIS A 105 -12.44 -2.80 1.82
C HIS A 105 -13.63 -1.94 1.47
N ALA A 106 -13.41 -0.98 0.58
CA ALA A 106 -14.48 -0.18 0.02
C ALA A 106 -15.54 -1.10 -0.65
N PRO A 107 -16.82 -0.69 -0.67
CA PRO A 107 -17.86 -1.41 -1.39
C PRO A 107 -17.49 -1.66 -2.87
N ALA A 108 -17.91 -2.80 -3.43
CA ALA A 108 -17.50 -3.23 -4.78
C ALA A 108 -17.82 -2.21 -5.89
N ASN A 109 -18.89 -1.42 -5.74
CA ASN A 109 -19.22 -0.34 -6.68
C ASN A 109 -18.19 0.81 -6.64
N VAL A 110 -17.60 1.10 -5.47
CA VAL A 110 -16.52 2.08 -5.31
C VAL A 110 -15.27 1.61 -6.04
N GLU A 111 -14.87 0.35 -5.85
CA GLU A 111 -13.73 -0.25 -6.56
C GLU A 111 -13.97 -0.25 -8.07
N TYR A 112 -15.17 -0.63 -8.51
CA TYR A 112 -15.53 -0.63 -9.92
C TYR A 112 -15.42 0.77 -10.51
N PHE A 113 -15.94 1.79 -9.83
CA PHE A 113 -15.85 3.17 -10.32
C PHE A 113 -14.39 3.63 -10.42
N ARG A 114 -13.58 3.34 -9.39
CA ARG A 114 -12.14 3.65 -9.35
C ARG A 114 -11.41 3.02 -10.54
N LYS A 115 -11.66 1.72 -10.81
CA LYS A 115 -11.10 0.96 -11.94
C LYS A 115 -11.53 1.48 -13.33
N ASN A 116 -12.56 2.32 -13.39
CA ASN A 116 -13.11 2.85 -14.64
C ASN A 116 -13.04 4.39 -14.69
N ILE A 117 -12.21 5.02 -13.87
CA ILE A 117 -12.20 6.48 -13.71
C ILE A 117 -11.91 7.22 -15.02
N SER A 118 -11.04 6.67 -15.87
CA SER A 118 -10.71 7.24 -17.18
C SER A 118 -11.93 7.33 -18.10
N TYR A 119 -12.88 6.39 -18.01
CA TYR A 119 -14.14 6.45 -18.75
C TYR A 119 -15.01 7.62 -18.28
N TYR A 120 -15.10 7.87 -16.97
CA TYR A 120 -15.88 8.97 -16.42
C TYR A 120 -15.27 10.34 -16.72
N LEU A 121 -13.93 10.42 -16.79
CA LEU A 121 -13.21 11.66 -17.07
C LEU A 121 -13.19 12.05 -18.55
N LYS A 122 -13.31 11.11 -19.49
CA LYS A 122 -13.34 11.39 -20.95
C LYS A 122 -14.51 12.32 -21.29
N GLU A 123 -14.26 13.35 -22.11
CA GLU A 123 -15.34 14.17 -22.66
C GLU A 123 -16.22 13.32 -23.59
N LYS A 124 -17.55 13.37 -23.41
CA LYS A 124 -18.47 12.78 -24.40
C LYS A 124 -18.30 13.57 -25.70
N SER A 125 -17.96 12.91 -26.80
CA SER A 125 -17.92 13.51 -28.13
C SER A 125 -19.30 14.06 -28.51
N HIS A 126 -19.56 15.33 -28.19
CA HIS A 126 -20.63 16.11 -28.78
C HIS A 126 -20.01 17.07 -29.79
N SER A 127 -20.56 17.04 -31.00
CA SER A 127 -20.15 17.82 -32.16
C SER A 127 -19.78 19.26 -31.80
N SER A 128 -18.64 19.68 -32.34
CA SER A 128 -18.17 21.06 -32.50
C SER A 128 -19.26 22.15 -32.42
N SER A 129 -19.36 22.78 -31.26
CA SER A 129 -19.51 24.23 -31.16
C SER A 129 -19.04 24.64 -29.76
N ALA A 130 -17.81 25.17 -29.68
CA ALA A 130 -17.30 25.73 -28.45
C ALA A 130 -18.19 26.93 -28.06
N PRO A 131 -18.89 26.90 -26.91
CA PRO A 131 -19.55 28.09 -26.41
C PRO A 131 -18.44 29.01 -25.90
N LYS A 132 -18.33 30.21 -26.47
CA LYS A 132 -17.54 31.30 -25.90
C LYS A 132 -18.03 31.55 -24.47
N TYR A 133 -17.21 31.23 -23.47
CA TYR A 133 -17.54 31.43 -22.06
C TYR A 133 -17.67 32.93 -21.77
N LYS A 134 -18.91 33.36 -21.53
CA LYS A 134 -19.19 34.56 -20.75
C LYS A 134 -18.95 34.19 -19.29
N LYS A 135 -18.13 34.97 -18.58
CA LYS A 135 -17.98 34.90 -17.12
C LYS A 135 -19.37 34.99 -16.48
N ILE A 136 -19.93 33.86 -16.06
CA ILE A 136 -21.08 33.83 -15.16
C ILE A 136 -20.52 33.35 -13.81
N HIS A 137 -20.11 34.33 -13.00
CA HIS A 137 -20.14 34.15 -11.55
C HIS A 137 -21.60 33.99 -11.15
N THR A 138 -21.92 32.88 -10.50
CA THR A 138 -22.60 32.82 -9.19
C THR A 138 -22.60 31.36 -8.76
N ASP A 139 -21.49 30.89 -8.17
CA ASP A 139 -21.62 29.79 -7.22
C ASP A 139 -22.44 30.34 -6.07
N LYS A 140 -23.69 29.88 -5.94
CA LYS A 140 -24.41 30.01 -4.69
C LYS A 140 -23.61 29.20 -3.67
N ASN A 141 -22.71 29.86 -2.96
CA ASN A 141 -22.15 29.38 -1.70
C ASN A 141 -23.32 29.19 -0.72
N ASN A 142 -24.02 28.06 -0.83
CA ASN A 142 -24.90 27.60 0.23
C ASN A 142 -24.00 27.20 1.40
N LYS A 143 -23.57 28.22 2.16
CA LYS A 143 -22.93 28.00 3.46
C LYS A 143 -23.89 27.15 4.27
N VAL A 144 -23.47 25.93 4.58
CA VAL A 144 -24.23 25.04 5.46
C VAL A 144 -24.06 25.50 6.91
N HIS A 145 -25.14 25.38 7.68
CA HIS A 145 -25.21 25.71 9.09
C HIS A 145 -25.39 24.45 9.93
N ILE A 146 -24.91 24.48 11.18
CA ILE A 146 -25.12 23.36 12.10
C ILE A 146 -26.62 23.10 12.23
N ASN A 147 -26.99 21.82 12.20
CA ASN A 147 -28.35 21.29 12.13
C ASN A 147 -29.05 21.38 10.77
N ASP A 148 -28.39 21.86 9.71
CA ASP A 148 -28.90 21.69 8.36
C ASP A 148 -29.04 20.20 8.04
N LYS A 149 -30.13 19.86 7.35
CA LYS A 149 -30.40 18.51 6.87
C LYS A 149 -30.13 18.43 5.38
N GLN A 150 -29.50 17.34 4.95
CA GLN A 150 -29.24 17.07 3.54
C GLN A 150 -29.42 15.59 3.24
N THR A 151 -29.94 15.29 2.04
CA THR A 151 -29.91 13.95 1.48
C THR A 151 -28.53 13.67 0.87
N PHE A 152 -27.92 12.55 1.27
CA PHE A 152 -26.68 12.03 0.72
C PHE A 152 -26.95 10.78 -0.10
N PHE A 153 -26.37 10.71 -1.29
CA PHE A 153 -26.43 9.55 -2.18
C PHE A 153 -25.22 8.64 -1.94
N LEU A 154 -25.48 7.35 -1.76
CA LEU A 154 -24.48 6.34 -1.41
C LEU A 154 -24.00 5.52 -2.62
N ASP A 155 -24.58 5.76 -3.80
CA ASP A 155 -24.21 5.10 -5.06
C ASP A 155 -24.10 6.11 -6.21
N THR A 156 -23.75 5.64 -7.40
CA THR A 156 -23.65 6.44 -8.65
C THR A 156 -25.00 6.93 -9.17
N ASN A 157 -26.09 6.29 -8.73
CA ASN A 157 -27.46 6.70 -8.98
C ASN A 157 -28.10 7.29 -7.72
N ASP A 158 -29.33 7.78 -7.83
CA ASP A 158 -30.09 8.39 -6.75
C ASP A 158 -30.93 7.38 -5.93
N ALA A 159 -30.70 6.07 -6.13
CA ALA A 159 -31.50 5.01 -5.53
C ALA A 159 -31.19 4.81 -4.04
N THR A 160 -29.90 4.69 -3.70
CA THR A 160 -29.47 4.48 -2.32
C THR A 160 -29.09 5.81 -1.68
N LYS A 161 -29.80 6.20 -0.62
CA LYS A 161 -29.62 7.50 0.03
C LYS A 161 -29.91 7.47 1.53
N THR A 162 -29.33 8.41 2.24
CA THR A 162 -29.61 8.68 3.66
C THR A 162 -29.87 10.16 3.89
N ILE A 163 -30.66 10.50 4.90
CA ILE A 163 -30.82 11.87 5.38
C ILE A 163 -29.84 12.06 6.54
N ALA A 164 -28.98 13.07 6.43
CA ALA A 164 -28.01 13.39 7.45
C ALA A 164 -28.13 14.84 7.90
N THR A 165 -27.80 15.07 9.16
CA THR A 165 -27.77 16.40 9.76
C THR A 165 -26.32 16.83 10.01
N LEU A 166 -25.96 18.08 9.69
CA LEU A 166 -24.64 18.63 10.00
C LEU A 166 -24.50 18.79 11.51
N LYS A 167 -23.50 18.12 12.11
CA LYS A 167 -23.25 18.15 13.56
C LYS A 167 -22.03 18.96 13.95
N LYS A 168 -21.10 19.18 13.03
CA LYS A 168 -19.91 19.99 13.26
C LYS A 168 -19.46 20.66 11.98
N SER A 169 -19.05 21.92 12.09
CA SER A 169 -18.37 22.66 11.04
C SER A 169 -17.22 23.41 11.71
N VAL A 170 -15.99 23.18 11.25
CA VAL A 170 -14.80 23.87 11.76
C VAL A 170 -14.01 24.45 10.60
N LEU A 171 -13.52 25.66 10.78
CA LEU A 171 -12.71 26.38 9.82
C LEU A 171 -11.28 26.46 10.36
N VAL A 172 -10.32 25.92 9.61
CA VAL A 172 -8.93 25.76 10.02
C VAL A 172 -8.00 26.31 8.93
N SER A 173 -7.02 27.11 9.33
CA SER A 173 -5.96 27.55 8.42
C SER A 173 -4.92 26.45 8.32
N THR A 174 -4.66 25.95 7.12
CA THR A 174 -3.65 24.94 6.81
C THR A 174 -2.57 25.51 5.90
N ASP A 175 -1.53 24.73 5.60
CA ASP A 175 -0.51 25.11 4.61
C ASP A 175 -1.09 25.19 3.18
N PHE A 176 -2.31 24.68 2.95
CA PHE A 176 -3.06 24.74 1.68
C PHE A 176 -4.24 25.71 1.71
N GLY A 177 -4.19 26.69 2.62
CA GLY A 177 -5.20 27.73 2.78
C GLY A 177 -6.23 27.41 3.86
N VAL A 178 -7.31 28.19 3.88
CA VAL A 178 -8.38 28.00 4.87
C VAL A 178 -9.30 26.88 4.41
N LYS A 179 -9.39 25.81 5.19
CA LYS A 179 -10.23 24.64 4.95
C LYS A 179 -11.40 24.61 5.93
N THR A 180 -12.56 24.15 5.47
CA THR A 180 -13.73 23.88 6.30
C THR A 180 -13.97 22.38 6.36
N LEU A 181 -13.97 21.80 7.56
CA LEU A 181 -14.43 20.42 7.78
C LEU A 181 -15.88 20.43 8.23
N ASN A 182 -16.73 19.66 7.53
CA ASN A 182 -18.13 19.45 7.85
C ASN A 182 -18.38 17.98 8.23
N VAL A 183 -18.79 17.71 9.47
CA VAL A 183 -19.13 16.34 9.92
C VAL A 183 -20.64 16.18 9.97
N TRP A 184 -21.14 15.33 9.08
CA TRP A 184 -22.54 14.95 8.93
C TRP A 184 -22.77 13.59 9.58
N VAL A 185 -23.92 13.42 10.22
CA VAL A 185 -24.33 12.12 10.76
C VAL A 185 -25.72 11.80 10.26
N SER A 186 -25.90 10.58 9.76
CA SER A 186 -27.23 10.08 9.36
C SER A 186 -28.19 10.16 10.54
N ASP A 187 -29.41 10.63 10.27
CA ASP A 187 -30.39 10.92 11.32
C ASP A 187 -30.74 9.66 12.15
N ASP A 188 -30.70 8.49 11.52
CA ASP A 188 -30.92 7.18 12.16
C ASP A 188 -29.74 6.66 12.98
N SER A 189 -28.58 7.33 12.94
CA SER A 189 -27.35 6.91 13.64
C SER A 189 -26.95 7.85 14.78
N PHE A 190 -27.71 8.91 15.08
CA PHE A 190 -27.30 9.96 16.03
C PHE A 190 -28.20 10.12 17.26
N GLY A 191 -27.57 10.15 18.44
CA GLY A 191 -28.20 10.60 19.70
C GLY A 191 -29.41 9.76 20.14
N LYS A 192 -30.34 10.38 20.86
CA LYS A 192 -31.51 9.70 21.45
C LYS A 192 -32.52 9.16 20.42
N GLY A 193 -32.47 9.63 19.18
CA GLY A 193 -33.34 9.19 18.08
C GLY A 193 -32.70 8.14 17.16
N CYS A 194 -31.51 7.67 17.52
CA CYS A 194 -30.78 6.64 16.79
C CYS A 194 -31.51 5.28 16.84
N HIS A 195 -31.52 4.59 15.71
CA HIS A 195 -32.10 3.25 15.52
C HIS A 195 -31.05 2.16 15.27
N LYS A 196 -29.75 2.51 15.33
CA LYS A 196 -28.63 1.58 15.20
C LYS A 196 -28.26 0.92 16.52
N VAL A 197 -27.57 -0.22 16.44
CA VAL A 197 -27.10 -0.97 17.62
C VAL A 197 -26.04 -0.19 18.41
N ARG A 198 -25.33 0.73 17.76
CA ARG A 198 -24.44 1.71 18.36
C ARG A 198 -24.76 3.09 17.80
N CYS A 199 -24.81 4.09 18.69
CA CYS A 199 -25.26 5.43 18.33
C CYS A 199 -24.13 6.43 18.49
N VAL A 200 -23.92 7.23 17.45
CA VAL A 200 -22.98 8.33 17.46
C VAL A 200 -23.50 9.42 18.39
N THR A 201 -22.61 9.99 19.20
CA THR A 201 -22.90 11.12 20.09
C THR A 201 -22.15 12.37 19.64
N GLN A 202 -22.54 13.53 20.16
CA GLN A 202 -21.83 14.78 19.85
C GLN A 202 -20.35 14.72 20.26
N THR A 203 -20.03 14.11 21.41
CA THR A 203 -18.63 13.92 21.86
C THR A 203 -17.81 13.12 20.85
N MET A 204 -18.41 12.11 20.22
CA MET A 204 -17.75 11.31 19.18
C MET A 204 -17.49 12.15 17.91
N VAL A 205 -18.48 12.95 17.49
CA VAL A 205 -18.36 13.87 16.36
C VAL A 205 -17.24 14.89 16.59
N ASP A 206 -17.19 15.51 17.77
CA ASP A 206 -16.16 16.48 18.12
C ASP A 206 -14.77 15.83 18.13
N ALA A 207 -14.64 14.63 18.69
CA ALA A 207 -13.37 13.89 18.72
C ALA A 207 -12.92 13.44 17.32
N LEU A 208 -13.85 13.08 16.43
CA LEU A 208 -13.52 12.76 15.03
C LEU A 208 -13.03 13.99 14.27
N ALA A 209 -13.72 15.13 14.45
CA ALA A 209 -13.29 16.39 13.85
C ALA A 209 -11.88 16.78 14.30
N ASP A 210 -11.60 16.68 15.60
CA ASP A 210 -10.29 16.94 16.18
C ASP A 210 -9.19 15.96 15.72
N ALA A 211 -9.57 14.72 15.38
CA ALA A 211 -8.62 13.72 14.87
C ALA A 211 -8.25 13.96 13.40
N PHE A 212 -9.16 14.58 12.63
CA PHE A 212 -8.96 14.81 11.20
C PHE A 212 -8.42 16.20 10.87
N LEU A 213 -9.10 17.27 11.31
CA LEU A 213 -8.73 18.65 11.00
C LEU A 213 -8.96 19.55 12.21
N LYS A 214 -7.87 19.87 12.89
CA LYS A 214 -7.78 20.61 14.15
C LYS A 214 -6.90 21.84 13.95
N LYS A 215 -7.20 22.90 14.70
CA LYS A 215 -6.32 24.07 14.73
C LYS A 215 -4.95 23.69 15.28
N GLY A 216 -3.90 24.00 14.52
CA GLY A 216 -2.52 23.74 14.89
C GLY A 216 -1.73 23.29 13.66
N LYS A 217 -0.54 22.73 13.90
CA LYS A 217 0.25 22.03 12.89
C LYS A 217 0.76 20.73 13.50
N ASP A 218 0.98 19.73 12.64
CA ASP A 218 1.48 18.39 12.99
C ASP A 218 0.67 17.71 14.10
N ASN A 219 -0.66 17.92 14.15
CA ASN A 219 -1.49 17.44 15.27
C ASN A 219 -2.72 16.61 14.89
N ASP A 220 -2.95 16.38 13.60
CA ASP A 220 -4.09 15.63 13.07
C ASP A 220 -3.75 14.87 11.78
N VAL A 221 -4.69 14.03 11.33
CA VAL A 221 -4.55 13.25 10.08
C VAL A 221 -4.36 14.14 8.86
N TYR A 222 -5.03 15.29 8.80
CA TYR A 222 -4.90 16.20 7.67
C TYR A 222 -3.45 16.67 7.50
N ASP A 223 -2.84 17.16 8.58
CA ASP A 223 -1.45 17.60 8.61
C ASP A 223 -0.51 16.47 8.20
N TRP A 224 -0.64 15.29 8.83
CA TRP A 224 0.32 14.21 8.62
C TRP A 224 0.27 13.63 7.21
N VAL A 225 -0.92 13.50 6.62
CA VAL A 225 -1.07 12.90 5.29
C VAL A 225 -0.79 13.94 4.20
N THR A 226 -1.27 15.19 4.34
CA THR A 226 -0.95 16.25 3.35
C THR A 226 0.50 16.69 3.40
N ASN A 227 1.19 16.55 4.54
CA ASN A 227 2.64 16.75 4.61
C ASN A 227 3.37 15.77 3.66
N VAL A 228 2.88 14.54 3.50
CA VAL A 228 3.42 13.58 2.54
C VAL A 228 2.92 13.88 1.13
N TYR A 229 1.61 13.90 0.91
CA TYR A 229 1.02 13.78 -0.42
C TYR A 229 0.45 15.10 -0.98
N GLY A 230 0.47 16.20 -0.23
CA GLY A 230 -0.08 17.47 -0.67
C GLY A 230 -1.60 17.58 -0.48
N GLN A 231 -2.20 18.61 -1.10
CA GLN A 231 -3.61 18.94 -0.92
C GLN A 231 -4.56 17.93 -1.57
N GLU A 232 -5.77 17.85 -1.02
CA GLU A 232 -6.83 16.93 -1.39
C GLU A 232 -7.63 17.35 -2.62
N TRP A 233 -7.71 18.65 -2.89
CA TRP A 233 -8.46 19.20 -4.00
C TRP A 233 -8.03 20.63 -4.32
N GLY A 234 -8.15 21.02 -5.59
CA GLY A 234 -7.74 22.34 -6.07
C GLY A 234 -8.03 22.52 -7.57
N SER A 235 -7.43 23.54 -8.16
CA SER A 235 -7.73 23.92 -9.56
C SER A 235 -7.36 22.80 -10.53
N HIS A 236 -8.27 22.50 -11.47
CA HIS A 236 -8.09 21.50 -12.53
C HIS A 236 -8.82 21.92 -13.82
N SER A 237 -8.54 21.25 -14.93
CA SER A 237 -9.14 21.54 -16.25
C SER A 237 -10.44 20.78 -16.54
N TYR A 238 -10.79 19.75 -15.77
CA TYR A 238 -11.95 18.89 -16.04
C TYR A 238 -13.28 19.61 -15.80
N THR A 239 -14.03 19.85 -16.87
CA THR A 239 -15.33 20.56 -16.84
C THR A 239 -16.46 19.78 -16.17
N ARG A 240 -16.30 18.45 -16.08
CA ARG A 240 -17.25 17.49 -15.49
C ARG A 240 -17.16 17.41 -13.97
N LEU A 241 -16.07 17.90 -13.39
CA LEU A 241 -15.80 17.88 -11.95
C LEU A 241 -16.22 19.20 -11.28
N ILE A 242 -16.46 19.15 -9.99
CA ILE A 242 -16.82 20.32 -9.17
C ILE A 242 -15.64 21.28 -9.02
N SER A 243 -15.92 22.57 -8.98
CA SER A 243 -14.88 23.57 -8.71
C SER A 243 -14.44 23.53 -7.24
N PRO A 244 -13.19 23.93 -6.92
CA PRO A 244 -12.72 23.95 -5.54
C PRO A 244 -13.52 24.93 -4.67
N ASN A 245 -13.93 24.47 -3.49
CA ASN A 245 -14.63 25.28 -2.48
C ASN A 245 -13.95 25.25 -1.10
N ASN A 246 -12.83 24.54 -0.95
CA ASN A 246 -12.10 24.33 0.31
C ASN A 246 -12.93 23.68 1.43
N GLU A 247 -13.97 22.93 1.08
CA GLU A 247 -14.76 22.16 2.04
C GLU A 247 -14.45 20.66 1.93
N ILE A 248 -14.24 20.02 3.08
CA ILE A 248 -14.11 18.57 3.23
C ILE A 248 -15.28 18.11 4.09
N SER A 249 -15.99 17.06 3.66
CA SER A 249 -17.12 16.51 4.42
C SER A 249 -16.82 15.08 4.90
N ILE A 250 -17.23 14.75 6.10
CA ILE A 250 -17.27 13.37 6.60
C ILE A 250 -18.73 13.01 6.84
N LEU A 251 -19.21 11.93 6.23
CA LEU A 251 -20.53 11.36 6.51
C LEU A 251 -20.37 10.12 7.39
N LEU A 252 -20.86 10.20 8.63
CA LEU A 252 -21.08 9.02 9.48
C LEU A 252 -22.45 8.41 9.14
N THR A 253 -22.44 7.20 8.62
CA THR A 253 -23.64 6.44 8.22
C THR A 253 -23.43 4.96 8.46
N ASP A 254 -24.50 4.16 8.54
CA ASP A 254 -24.40 2.70 8.61
C ASP A 254 -24.12 2.16 7.21
N ILE A 255 -22.86 1.81 6.93
CA ILE A 255 -22.40 1.45 5.59
C ILE A 255 -22.99 0.09 5.22
N GLY A 256 -23.66 0.04 4.07
CA GLY A 256 -24.37 -1.16 3.63
C GLY A 256 -25.69 -1.40 4.38
N ASN A 257 -26.05 -0.54 5.34
CA ASN A 257 -27.22 -0.68 6.20
C ASN A 257 -27.28 -2.07 6.85
N ASP A 258 -26.13 -2.56 7.31
CA ASP A 258 -25.99 -3.90 7.90
C ASP A 258 -26.09 -3.87 9.43
N ASN A 259 -26.00 -2.68 10.04
CA ASN A 259 -26.04 -2.43 11.47
C ASN A 259 -25.03 -3.30 12.24
N SER A 260 -23.91 -3.65 11.61
CA SER A 260 -22.95 -4.63 12.10
C SER A 260 -21.93 -4.00 13.05
N THR A 261 -21.46 -4.80 14.00
CA THR A 261 -20.37 -4.43 14.91
C THR A 261 -19.13 -5.28 14.70
N THR A 262 -19.17 -6.18 13.70
CA THR A 262 -18.17 -7.23 13.51
C THR A 262 -17.79 -7.48 12.06
N HIS A 263 -18.50 -6.96 11.06
CA HIS A 263 -18.13 -7.10 9.65
C HIS A 263 -18.59 -5.89 8.84
N GLY A 264 -18.05 -5.70 7.65
CA GLY A 264 -18.38 -4.57 6.78
C GLY A 264 -17.25 -3.55 6.71
N ALA A 265 -17.40 -2.59 5.80
CA ALA A 265 -16.41 -1.54 5.57
C ALA A 265 -16.42 -0.53 6.72
N ILE A 266 -15.24 -0.14 7.21
CA ILE A 266 -15.10 0.91 8.24
C ILE A 266 -15.24 2.31 7.63
N GLY A 267 -14.80 2.47 6.38
CA GLY A 267 -14.88 3.72 5.65
C GLY A 267 -14.49 3.54 4.19
N TYR A 268 -14.78 4.56 3.38
CA TYR A 268 -14.31 4.65 2.00
C TYR A 268 -14.32 6.10 1.47
N PHE A 269 -13.43 6.40 0.53
CA PHE A 269 -13.49 7.55 -0.36
C PHE A 269 -14.12 7.17 -1.71
N TYR A 270 -15.08 7.98 -2.17
CA TYR A 270 -15.75 7.78 -3.45
C TYR A 270 -15.64 9.01 -4.36
N SER A 271 -14.75 8.95 -5.35
CA SER A 271 -14.52 10.06 -6.29
C SER A 271 -15.73 10.46 -7.14
N LYS A 272 -16.82 9.66 -7.17
CA LYS A 272 -18.09 10.05 -7.80
C LYS A 272 -18.59 11.40 -7.29
N ASP A 273 -18.37 11.69 -6.01
CA ASP A 273 -18.90 12.90 -5.37
C ASP A 273 -18.16 14.15 -5.81
N ASN A 274 -17.02 14.00 -6.49
CA ASN A 274 -16.28 15.11 -7.08
C ASN A 274 -16.79 15.45 -8.49
N PHE A 275 -17.70 14.67 -9.07
CA PHE A 275 -18.35 14.98 -10.34
C PHE A 275 -19.57 15.87 -10.12
N LYS A 276 -19.94 16.63 -11.15
CA LYS A 276 -21.22 17.36 -11.16
C LYS A 276 -22.39 16.39 -11.25
N LYS A 277 -23.53 16.76 -10.67
CA LYS A 277 -24.77 15.96 -10.77
C LYS A 277 -25.27 15.76 -12.18
N SER A 278 -24.96 16.69 -13.09
CA SER A 278 -25.24 16.55 -14.53
C SER A 278 -24.49 15.38 -15.17
N GLU A 279 -23.40 14.92 -14.55
CA GLU A 279 -22.54 13.85 -15.04
C GLU A 279 -22.83 12.52 -14.34
N ILE A 280 -23.04 12.58 -13.02
CA ILE A 280 -23.37 11.44 -12.17
C ILE A 280 -24.51 11.86 -11.24
N SER A 281 -25.71 11.29 -11.45
CA SER A 281 -26.91 11.70 -10.70
C SER A 281 -26.79 11.46 -9.20
N GLY A 282 -26.10 10.39 -8.79
CA GLY A 282 -25.80 10.07 -7.39
C GLY A 282 -24.59 10.82 -6.81
N SER A 283 -24.04 11.84 -7.49
CA SER A 283 -22.99 12.67 -6.92
C SER A 283 -23.52 13.56 -5.80
N ASN A 284 -22.78 13.64 -4.69
CA ASN A 284 -23.04 14.61 -3.63
C ASN A 284 -22.42 15.99 -3.90
N GLU A 285 -21.62 16.15 -4.96
CA GLU A 285 -20.89 17.39 -5.32
C GLU A 285 -20.05 17.91 -4.13
N LYS A 286 -19.28 17.01 -3.51
CA LYS A 286 -18.46 17.27 -2.33
C LYS A 286 -17.11 16.56 -2.42
N ILE A 287 -16.12 17.12 -1.73
CA ILE A 287 -14.91 16.38 -1.34
C ILE A 287 -15.24 15.70 -0.02
N MET A 288 -15.40 14.38 -0.01
CA MET A 288 -15.95 13.71 1.16
C MET A 288 -15.51 12.27 1.40
N PHE A 289 -15.65 11.87 2.67
CA PHE A 289 -15.48 10.50 3.16
C PHE A 289 -16.82 9.93 3.63
N TYR A 290 -16.91 8.61 3.57
CA TYR A 290 -17.92 7.82 4.23
C TYR A 290 -17.26 7.03 5.35
N LEU A 291 -17.80 7.09 6.56
CA LEU A 291 -17.34 6.31 7.70
C LEU A 291 -18.52 5.58 8.33
N ASP A 292 -18.28 4.35 8.78
CA ASP A 292 -19.30 3.55 9.42
C ASP A 292 -19.60 4.06 10.83
N ALA A 293 -20.83 4.51 11.03
CA ALA A 293 -21.29 5.07 12.29
C ALA A 293 -21.35 4.03 13.41
N VAL A 294 -21.68 2.77 13.09
CA VAL A 294 -21.85 1.70 14.06
C VAL A 294 -20.49 1.23 14.56
N PHE A 295 -19.53 1.02 13.67
CA PHE A 295 -18.14 0.76 14.03
C PHE A 295 -17.55 1.90 14.84
N PHE A 296 -17.66 3.15 14.39
CA PHE A 296 -17.07 4.27 15.10
C PHE A 296 -17.62 4.40 16.53
N ALA A 297 -18.91 4.17 16.73
CA ALA A 297 -19.56 4.18 18.04
C ALA A 297 -19.39 2.87 18.83
N ASN A 298 -18.74 1.84 18.29
CA ASN A 298 -18.59 0.54 18.94
C ASN A 298 -17.52 0.57 20.04
N SER A 299 -17.92 0.20 21.26
CA SER A 299 -17.00 0.12 22.39
C SER A 299 -17.35 -1.04 23.32
N LYS A 300 -16.31 -1.62 23.94
CA LYS A 300 -16.45 -2.51 25.10
C LYS A 300 -16.41 -1.65 26.35
N GLY A 301 -17.55 -1.07 26.73
CA GLY A 301 -17.68 -0.12 27.85
C GLY A 301 -17.79 1.33 27.38
N SER A 302 -17.31 2.28 28.19
CA SER A 302 -17.33 3.70 27.85
C SER A 302 -16.53 3.98 26.59
N TRP A 303 -17.14 4.68 25.65
CA TRP A 303 -16.48 5.05 24.40
C TRP A 303 -15.32 6.04 24.66
N SER A 304 -14.25 5.90 23.88
CA SER A 304 -13.10 6.81 23.87
C SER A 304 -12.50 6.83 22.47
N ILE A 305 -11.96 7.98 22.04
CA ILE A 305 -11.22 8.10 20.78
C ILE A 305 -9.95 7.21 20.76
N ASN A 306 -9.49 6.76 21.93
CA ASN A 306 -8.39 5.80 22.08
C ASN A 306 -8.86 4.34 22.17
N GLY A 307 -10.16 4.08 22.10
CA GLY A 307 -10.70 2.74 21.99
C GLY A 307 -10.40 2.11 20.62
N PHE A 308 -10.42 0.78 20.57
CA PHE A 308 -10.07 -0.01 19.38
C PHE A 308 -10.78 0.50 18.11
N TRP A 309 -12.12 0.44 18.06
CA TRP A 309 -12.85 0.80 16.83
C TRP A 309 -12.74 2.27 16.44
N ALA A 310 -12.65 3.18 17.42
CA ALA A 310 -12.43 4.58 17.14
C ALA A 310 -11.05 4.81 16.50
N LYS A 311 -10.00 4.10 16.94
CA LYS A 311 -8.67 4.16 16.33
C LYS A 311 -8.60 3.45 14.98
N GLU A 312 -9.26 2.31 14.81
CA GLU A 312 -9.39 1.66 13.49
C GLU A 312 -10.08 2.60 12.49
N THR A 313 -11.11 3.34 12.92
CA THR A 313 -11.78 4.35 12.09
C THR A 313 -10.84 5.50 11.71
N VAL A 314 -10.04 6.00 12.65
CA VAL A 314 -9.06 7.07 12.37
C VAL A 314 -7.92 6.59 11.47
N SER A 315 -7.46 5.34 11.63
CA SER A 315 -6.48 4.70 10.74
C SER A 315 -7.04 4.58 9.32
N THR A 316 -8.27 4.06 9.20
CA THR A 316 -9.00 3.98 7.93
C THR A 316 -9.20 5.37 7.31
N LEU A 317 -9.49 6.40 8.10
CA LEU A 317 -9.62 7.76 7.58
C LEU A 317 -8.30 8.27 6.97
N ALA A 318 -7.14 7.94 7.55
CA ALA A 318 -5.84 8.28 6.96
C ALA A 318 -5.59 7.51 5.64
N HIS A 319 -5.98 6.23 5.59
CA HIS A 319 -5.94 5.40 4.39
C HIS A 319 -6.78 6.02 3.26
N GLU A 320 -8.06 6.31 3.53
CA GLU A 320 -8.97 6.90 2.55
C GLU A 320 -8.57 8.33 2.15
N PHE A 321 -7.91 9.06 3.04
CA PHE A 321 -7.42 10.39 2.72
C PHE A 321 -6.24 10.34 1.75
N GLN A 322 -5.38 9.34 1.86
CA GLN A 322 -4.38 9.09 0.82
C GLN A 322 -5.07 8.85 -0.54
N HIS A 323 -6.14 8.05 -0.61
CA HIS A 323 -6.83 7.82 -1.88
C HIS A 323 -7.45 9.09 -2.47
N MET A 324 -8.02 9.95 -1.62
CA MET A 324 -8.57 11.24 -2.03
C MET A 324 -7.48 12.14 -2.63
N ILE A 325 -6.34 12.26 -1.96
CA ILE A 325 -5.21 13.04 -2.47
C ILE A 325 -4.63 12.40 -3.73
N HIS A 326 -4.52 11.07 -3.78
CA HIS A 326 -4.05 10.34 -4.97
C HIS A 326 -4.93 10.67 -6.18
N PHE A 327 -6.26 10.61 -6.03
CA PHE A 327 -7.18 10.94 -7.12
C PHE A 327 -6.92 12.35 -7.65
N TYR A 328 -6.80 13.36 -6.79
CA TYR A 328 -6.53 14.71 -7.24
C TYR A 328 -5.10 14.88 -7.81
N GLN A 329 -4.07 14.57 -7.03
CA GLN A 329 -2.68 14.85 -7.38
C GLN A 329 -2.18 13.94 -8.51
N LYS A 330 -2.34 12.63 -8.37
CA LYS A 330 -1.84 11.68 -9.37
C LYS A 330 -2.78 11.62 -10.56
N THR A 331 -4.04 11.22 -10.36
CA THR A 331 -4.94 10.91 -11.48
C THR A 331 -5.28 12.17 -12.29
N LEU A 332 -5.68 13.26 -11.63
CA LEU A 332 -6.13 14.45 -12.37
C LEU A 332 -4.97 15.32 -12.88
N LEU A 333 -3.99 15.62 -12.03
CA LEU A 333 -2.94 16.60 -12.38
C LEU A 333 -1.74 15.99 -13.13
N LEU A 334 -1.24 14.82 -12.70
CA LEU A 334 0.01 14.25 -13.21
C LEU A 334 -0.19 13.21 -14.31
N ALA A 335 -1.19 12.34 -14.16
CA ALA A 335 -1.45 11.24 -15.08
C ALA A 335 -2.54 11.57 -16.12
N HIS A 336 -3.05 12.81 -16.15
CA HIS A 336 -4.02 13.27 -17.15
C HIS A 336 -5.26 12.38 -17.31
N GLY A 337 -5.74 11.80 -16.21
CA GLY A 337 -6.90 10.92 -16.16
C GLY A 337 -6.58 9.43 -16.40
N GLU A 338 -5.30 9.09 -16.61
CA GLU A 338 -4.83 7.71 -16.54
C GLU A 338 -4.82 7.23 -15.10
N GLN A 339 -5.17 5.96 -14.93
CA GLN A 339 -5.30 5.34 -13.63
C GLN A 339 -4.01 4.58 -13.32
N THR A 340 -3.53 4.68 -12.09
CA THR A 340 -2.56 3.71 -11.57
C THR A 340 -3.25 2.39 -11.28
N ASP A 341 -2.51 1.29 -11.36
CA ASP A 341 -2.98 -0.01 -10.91
C ASP A 341 -3.38 0.03 -9.44
N VAL A 342 -4.27 -0.88 -9.07
CA VAL A 342 -4.84 -0.92 -7.72
C VAL A 342 -3.75 -1.22 -6.70
N TRP A 343 -2.83 -2.15 -6.99
CA TRP A 343 -1.81 -2.57 -6.04
C TRP A 343 -0.94 -1.41 -5.54
N ILE A 344 -0.53 -0.48 -6.41
CA ILE A 344 0.34 0.64 -6.03
C ILE A 344 -0.44 1.71 -5.26
N ASN A 345 -1.69 1.95 -5.62
CA ASN A 345 -2.53 2.88 -4.89
C ASN A 345 -2.74 2.37 -3.45
N GLU A 346 -3.13 1.10 -3.30
CA GLU A 346 -3.33 0.44 -2.01
C GLU A 346 -2.03 0.29 -1.22
N MET A 347 -0.89 0.03 -1.89
CA MET A 347 0.44 0.06 -1.26
C MET A 347 0.69 1.41 -0.57
N LEU A 348 0.42 2.52 -1.25
CA LEU A 348 0.59 3.85 -0.67
C LEU A 348 -0.37 4.08 0.50
N SER A 349 -1.62 3.64 0.42
CA SER A 349 -2.63 3.78 1.49
C SER A 349 -2.28 2.93 2.72
N GLU A 350 -2.00 1.64 2.53
CA GLU A 350 -1.60 0.72 3.60
C GLU A 350 -0.30 1.17 4.27
N THR A 351 0.66 1.68 3.50
CA THR A 351 1.91 2.19 4.08
C THR A 351 1.70 3.52 4.81
N THR A 352 0.69 4.30 4.42
CA THR A 352 0.31 5.52 5.14
C THR A 352 -0.18 5.18 6.54
N GLU A 353 -0.92 4.08 6.72
CA GLU A 353 -1.33 3.62 8.05
C GLU A 353 -0.15 3.27 8.95
N ASP A 354 0.89 2.60 8.44
CA ASP A 354 2.14 2.35 9.19
C ASP A 354 2.83 3.68 9.54
N LEU A 355 2.89 4.60 8.57
CA LEU A 355 3.59 5.87 8.72
C LEU A 355 2.97 6.75 9.82
N VAL A 356 1.63 6.82 9.90
CA VAL A 356 0.92 7.67 10.88
C VAL A 356 0.56 6.95 12.17
N ALA A 357 0.76 5.63 12.28
CA ALA A 357 0.33 4.81 13.43
C ALA A 357 0.71 5.41 14.79
N SER A 358 1.97 5.81 14.96
CA SER A 358 2.47 6.44 16.21
C SER A 358 1.80 7.78 16.52
N LYS A 359 1.55 8.59 15.48
CA LYS A 359 0.90 9.90 15.57
C LYS A 359 -0.56 9.78 16.00
N ILE A 360 -1.29 8.85 15.37
CA ILE A 360 -2.68 8.56 15.73
C ILE A 360 -2.77 7.66 16.98
N LYS A 361 -1.66 7.25 17.61
CA LYS A 361 -1.64 6.35 18.77
C LYS A 361 -2.36 5.02 18.51
N HIS A 362 -2.15 4.45 17.33
CA HIS A 362 -2.72 3.19 16.86
C HIS A 362 -1.61 2.15 16.69
N SER A 363 -1.91 0.86 16.90
CA SER A 363 -0.92 -0.20 16.67
C SER A 363 -0.52 -0.34 15.19
N GLY A 364 -1.36 0.19 14.29
CA GLY A 364 -1.13 0.16 12.85
C GLY A 364 -1.04 -1.25 12.27
N PRO A 365 -0.56 -1.36 11.02
CA PRO A 365 -0.36 -2.63 10.32
C PRO A 365 0.59 -3.60 11.04
N ARG A 366 1.50 -3.09 11.87
CA ARG A 366 2.40 -3.90 12.71
C ARG A 366 1.64 -4.72 13.75
N GLY A 367 0.47 -4.27 14.21
CA GLY A 367 -0.23 -4.92 15.32
C GLY A 367 0.54 -4.88 16.66
N VAL A 368 1.60 -4.07 16.74
CA VAL A 368 2.43 -3.82 17.91
C VAL A 368 2.00 -2.48 18.52
N PRO A 369 1.83 -2.36 19.86
CA PRO A 369 1.46 -1.09 20.48
C PRO A 369 2.33 0.08 20.01
N TYR A 370 1.71 1.24 19.74
CA TYR A 370 2.37 2.44 19.23
C TYR A 370 3.45 3.06 20.15
N THR A 371 3.60 2.53 21.36
CA THR A 371 4.64 2.91 22.32
C THR A 371 5.88 2.00 22.24
N ILE A 372 5.86 0.97 21.40
CA ILE A 372 6.92 -0.02 21.25
C ILE A 372 7.56 0.10 19.87
N GLY A 373 8.79 0.63 19.86
CA GLY A 373 9.59 0.80 18.64
C GLY A 373 10.26 -0.47 18.15
N SER A 374 10.59 -1.41 19.05
CA SER A 374 11.16 -2.71 18.69
C SER A 374 10.16 -3.58 17.94
N ALA A 375 10.59 -4.73 17.42
CA ALA A 375 9.76 -5.65 16.64
C ALA A 375 8.57 -6.30 17.40
N GLY A 376 8.39 -5.99 18.68
CA GLY A 376 7.36 -6.59 19.54
C GLY A 376 7.73 -8.01 19.99
N GLU A 377 6.79 -8.65 20.68
CA GLU A 377 6.97 -9.99 21.24
C GLU A 377 6.65 -11.10 20.23
N LYS A 378 7.28 -12.26 20.43
CA LYS A 378 6.97 -13.49 19.67
C LYS A 378 5.52 -13.93 19.87
N GLY A 379 4.94 -14.51 18.82
CA GLY A 379 3.56 -15.01 18.82
C GLY A 379 2.50 -13.95 18.52
N ASN A 380 2.88 -12.80 17.94
CA ASN A 380 1.93 -11.76 17.58
C ASN A 380 0.96 -12.26 16.48
N THR A 381 -0.34 -12.18 16.76
CA THR A 381 -1.42 -12.60 15.84
C THR A 381 -2.23 -11.41 15.31
N LYS A 382 -1.76 -10.19 15.57
CA LYS A 382 -2.44 -8.94 15.20
C LYS A 382 -1.74 -8.27 14.01
N GLY A 383 -2.43 -7.30 13.41
CA GLY A 383 -1.91 -6.54 12.27
C GLY A 383 -2.01 -7.29 10.95
N ARG A 384 -1.29 -6.81 9.93
CA ARG A 384 -1.29 -7.36 8.57
C ARG A 384 -0.36 -8.58 8.41
N TYR A 385 0.71 -8.63 9.21
CA TYR A 385 1.81 -9.57 8.96
C TYR A 385 1.54 -11.06 9.23
N PRO A 386 0.60 -11.47 10.10
CA PRO A 386 0.17 -12.88 10.15
C PRO A 386 -0.40 -13.37 8.81
N LEU A 387 -1.20 -12.53 8.14
CA LEU A 387 -1.80 -12.87 6.84
C LEU A 387 -0.76 -12.86 5.72
N PHE A 388 0.15 -11.88 5.75
CA PHE A 388 1.29 -11.87 4.85
C PHE A 388 2.14 -13.12 5.04
N ASN A 389 2.53 -13.50 6.26
CA ASN A 389 3.38 -14.66 6.51
C ASN A 389 2.78 -15.97 5.98
N TYR A 390 1.46 -16.14 6.12
CA TYR A 390 0.76 -17.31 5.60
C TYR A 390 0.75 -17.35 4.06
N ASN A 391 0.73 -16.18 3.42
CA ASN A 391 0.62 -15.99 1.98
C ASN A 391 1.82 -15.26 1.37
N ASN A 392 3.01 -15.40 1.95
CA ASN A 392 4.18 -14.61 1.58
C ASN A 392 4.70 -14.93 0.16
N ARG A 393 4.11 -15.92 -0.52
CA ARG A 393 4.34 -16.25 -1.92
C ARG A 393 3.46 -15.50 -2.92
N SER A 394 2.44 -14.79 -2.44
CA SER A 394 1.47 -14.14 -3.28
C SER A 394 2.11 -13.05 -4.14
N SER A 395 1.63 -12.94 -5.38
CA SER A 395 2.00 -11.86 -6.29
C SER A 395 1.85 -10.48 -5.65
N LEU A 396 2.84 -9.61 -5.84
CA LEU A 396 2.79 -8.22 -5.38
C LEU A 396 1.78 -7.38 -6.17
N THR A 397 1.63 -7.66 -7.46
CA THR A 397 0.92 -6.78 -8.42
C THR A 397 -0.44 -7.34 -8.84
N THR A 398 -0.67 -8.65 -8.68
CA THR A 398 -1.98 -9.25 -8.97
C THR A 398 -3.00 -8.83 -7.91
N TRP A 399 -4.09 -8.19 -8.38
CA TRP A 399 -5.14 -7.69 -7.50
C TRP A 399 -6.48 -8.38 -7.74
N ASN A 400 -6.91 -9.22 -6.79
CA ASN A 400 -8.20 -9.91 -6.80
C ASN A 400 -9.16 -9.40 -5.72
N SER A 401 -8.82 -8.27 -5.07
CA SER A 401 -9.58 -7.66 -3.97
C SER A 401 -9.75 -8.59 -2.75
N GLU A 402 -8.79 -9.49 -2.55
CA GLU A 402 -8.73 -10.32 -1.34
C GLU A 402 -7.94 -9.60 -0.24
N VAL A 403 -8.31 -9.82 1.03
CA VAL A 403 -7.64 -9.21 2.21
C VAL A 403 -6.13 -9.46 2.19
N VAL A 404 -5.69 -10.56 1.57
CA VAL A 404 -4.28 -10.90 1.42
C VAL A 404 -3.51 -9.86 0.61
N ASN A 405 -4.09 -9.29 -0.45
CA ASN A 405 -3.39 -8.32 -1.31
C ASN A 405 -2.91 -7.11 -0.49
N TYR A 406 -3.76 -6.62 0.42
CA TYR A 406 -3.45 -5.52 1.34
C TYR A 406 -2.25 -5.86 2.25
N SER A 407 -2.19 -7.08 2.77
CA SER A 407 -1.06 -7.51 3.60
C SER A 407 0.26 -7.60 2.83
N VAL A 408 0.20 -7.99 1.55
CA VAL A 408 1.36 -8.11 0.65
C VAL A 408 1.89 -6.73 0.29
N VAL A 409 1.02 -5.82 -0.18
CA VAL A 409 1.43 -4.46 -0.54
C VAL A 409 1.87 -3.65 0.68
N ASN A 410 1.28 -3.87 1.86
CA ASN A 410 1.74 -3.26 3.10
C ASN A 410 3.17 -3.71 3.43
N ALA A 411 3.44 -5.03 3.37
CA ALA A 411 4.78 -5.55 3.61
C ALA A 411 5.80 -4.92 2.65
N PHE A 412 5.51 -4.88 1.34
CA PHE A 412 6.42 -4.26 0.38
C PHE A 412 6.61 -2.75 0.60
N GLY A 413 5.53 -1.98 0.79
CA GLY A 413 5.65 -0.54 1.00
C GLY A 413 6.36 -0.16 2.31
N THR A 414 6.19 -0.94 3.37
CA THR A 414 6.93 -0.77 4.63
C THR A 414 8.42 -1.14 4.51
N PHE A 415 8.78 -2.04 3.59
CA PHE A 415 10.17 -2.26 3.18
C PHE A 415 10.74 -1.01 2.48
N LEU A 416 9.99 -0.43 1.53
CA LEU A 416 10.45 0.76 0.82
C LEU A 416 10.72 1.94 1.77
N THR A 417 9.82 2.20 2.72
CA THR A 417 10.01 3.32 3.67
C THR A 417 11.20 3.13 4.58
N ARG A 418 11.49 1.89 5.03
CA ARG A 418 12.63 1.61 5.92
C ARG A 418 13.98 1.65 5.20
N ASN A 419 14.01 1.35 3.90
CA ASN A 419 15.26 1.21 3.15
C ASN A 419 15.58 2.40 2.23
N TYR A 420 14.58 3.18 1.83
CA TYR A 420 14.70 4.15 0.73
C TYR A 420 14.18 5.56 1.03
N GLY A 421 14.19 5.98 2.30
CA GLY A 421 14.00 7.40 2.67
C GLY A 421 12.69 7.75 3.38
N GLY A 422 11.98 6.76 3.93
CA GLY A 422 10.80 6.97 4.78
C GLY A 422 9.66 7.65 4.06
N ALA A 423 9.00 8.63 4.69
CA ALA A 423 7.83 9.32 4.13
C ALA A 423 8.10 9.93 2.74
N LYS A 424 9.32 10.39 2.47
CA LYS A 424 9.68 11.00 1.19
C LYS A 424 9.48 10.03 0.03
N ILE A 425 9.77 8.73 0.20
CA ILE A 425 9.63 7.78 -0.90
C ILE A 425 8.18 7.65 -1.34
N LEU A 426 7.22 7.69 -0.41
CA LEU A 426 5.79 7.63 -0.73
C LEU A 426 5.35 8.87 -1.50
N HIS A 427 5.83 10.06 -1.10
CA HIS A 427 5.63 11.29 -1.86
C HIS A 427 6.18 11.15 -3.28
N ASP A 428 7.43 10.71 -3.44
CA ASP A 428 8.09 10.67 -4.74
C ASP A 428 7.47 9.63 -5.69
N ILE A 429 6.98 8.50 -5.16
CA ILE A 429 6.22 7.50 -5.93
C ILE A 429 4.92 8.11 -6.47
N MET A 430 4.22 8.88 -5.64
CA MET A 430 2.99 9.55 -6.06
C MET A 430 3.28 10.72 -7.01
N TYR A 431 4.28 11.56 -6.72
CA TYR A 431 4.63 12.76 -7.47
C TYR A 431 5.65 12.49 -8.58
N ASN A 432 5.25 11.67 -9.55
CA ASN A 432 5.97 11.53 -10.81
C ASN A 432 4.98 11.23 -11.96
N ALA A 433 5.45 11.30 -13.20
CA ALA A 433 4.63 11.06 -14.39
C ALA A 433 4.49 9.56 -14.75
N HIS A 434 5.23 8.67 -14.08
CA HIS A 434 5.16 7.24 -14.32
C HIS A 434 4.00 6.61 -13.55
N VAL A 435 3.60 5.41 -13.91
CA VAL A 435 2.62 4.61 -13.16
C VAL A 435 3.26 3.28 -12.72
N ASP A 436 2.65 2.65 -11.72
CA ASP A 436 2.97 1.29 -11.29
C ASP A 436 4.46 1.08 -10.98
N GLU A 437 5.07 0.02 -11.50
CA GLU A 437 6.46 -0.36 -11.22
C GLU A 437 7.45 0.74 -11.58
N ASP A 438 7.20 1.43 -12.71
CA ASP A 438 8.04 2.54 -13.16
C ASP A 438 7.96 3.74 -12.21
N ALA A 439 6.80 3.99 -11.59
CA ALA A 439 6.66 5.02 -10.56
C ALA A 439 7.50 4.70 -9.32
N VAL A 440 7.52 3.42 -8.92
CA VAL A 440 8.37 2.95 -7.81
C VAL A 440 9.85 3.12 -8.16
N VAL A 441 10.29 2.59 -9.29
CA VAL A 441 11.69 2.63 -9.71
C VAL A 441 12.16 4.07 -9.92
N SER A 442 11.34 4.93 -10.54
CA SER A 442 11.66 6.34 -10.76
C SER A 442 11.85 7.11 -9.46
N ALA A 443 11.10 6.77 -8.40
CA ALA A 443 11.26 7.38 -7.09
C ALA A 443 12.51 6.84 -6.38
N ILE A 444 12.69 5.52 -6.38
CA ILE A 444 13.82 4.84 -5.73
C ILE A 444 15.15 5.33 -6.28
N ARG A 445 15.27 5.49 -7.61
CA ARG A 445 16.50 5.95 -8.26
C ARG A 445 16.96 7.35 -7.85
N GLN A 446 16.08 8.14 -7.22
CA GLN A 446 16.43 9.45 -6.68
C GLN A 446 17.02 9.39 -5.25
N THR A 447 17.05 8.21 -4.64
CA THR A 447 17.58 7.99 -3.28
C THR A 447 19.06 7.61 -3.32
N ALA A 448 19.78 7.86 -2.22
CA ALA A 448 21.21 7.56 -2.12
C ALA A 448 21.55 6.07 -2.36
N LYS A 449 20.65 5.15 -1.99
CA LYS A 449 20.84 3.70 -2.14
C LYS A 449 20.20 3.13 -3.43
N GLY A 450 19.57 3.99 -4.25
CA GLY A 450 18.63 3.54 -5.26
C GLY A 450 19.04 3.70 -6.73
N ALA A 451 20.16 4.38 -7.03
CA ALA A 451 20.51 4.85 -8.38
C ALA A 451 20.42 3.75 -9.48
N ASP A 452 20.91 2.54 -9.18
CA ASP A 452 20.94 1.42 -10.13
C ASP A 452 19.82 0.40 -9.93
N LYS A 453 18.85 0.69 -9.06
CA LYS A 453 17.78 -0.27 -8.75
C LYS A 453 16.84 -0.44 -9.94
N THR A 454 16.36 -1.67 -10.06
CA THR A 454 15.26 -2.05 -10.95
C THR A 454 14.15 -2.64 -10.10
N PHE A 455 12.95 -2.82 -10.66
CA PHE A 455 11.86 -3.49 -9.94
C PHE A 455 12.25 -4.91 -9.51
N ASN A 456 12.97 -5.63 -10.38
CA ASN A 456 13.52 -6.96 -10.10
C ASN A 456 14.45 -6.97 -8.87
N THR A 457 15.35 -5.98 -8.78
CA THR A 457 16.24 -5.82 -7.64
C THR A 457 15.44 -5.56 -6.35
N LEU A 458 14.41 -4.73 -6.42
CA LEU A 458 13.55 -4.42 -5.27
C LEU A 458 12.75 -5.64 -4.80
N LEU A 459 12.21 -6.43 -5.73
CA LEU A 459 11.48 -7.66 -5.40
C LEU A 459 12.38 -8.67 -4.67
N LYS A 460 13.62 -8.84 -5.13
CA LYS A 460 14.63 -9.67 -4.47
C LYS A 460 14.98 -9.14 -3.08
N GLU A 461 15.33 -7.86 -2.97
CA GLU A 461 15.74 -7.27 -1.69
C GLU A 461 14.63 -7.29 -0.65
N TRP A 462 13.39 -7.12 -1.07
CA TRP A 462 12.24 -7.29 -0.20
C TRP A 462 12.17 -8.71 0.37
N GLY A 463 12.31 -9.73 -0.47
CA GLY A 463 12.34 -11.13 -0.02
C GLY A 463 13.53 -11.43 0.90
N VAL A 464 14.70 -10.86 0.62
CA VAL A 464 15.86 -10.94 1.49
C VAL A 464 15.55 -10.30 2.85
N ALA A 465 15.00 -9.08 2.88
CA ALA A 465 14.66 -8.38 4.11
C ALA A 465 13.68 -9.16 4.99
N VAL A 466 12.71 -9.86 4.38
CA VAL A 466 11.77 -10.74 5.11
C VAL A 466 12.53 -11.87 5.80
N LEU A 467 13.49 -12.52 5.13
CA LEU A 467 14.27 -13.62 5.72
C LEU A 467 15.28 -13.16 6.79
N LEU A 468 15.73 -11.91 6.73
CA LEU A 468 16.67 -11.31 7.68
C LEU A 468 15.99 -10.53 8.82
N SER A 469 14.65 -10.51 8.89
CA SER A 469 13.93 -9.61 9.80
C SER A 469 14.12 -9.90 11.31
N ASP A 470 14.61 -11.08 11.65
CA ASP A 470 14.95 -11.48 13.02
C ASP A 470 16.30 -10.94 13.50
N ASN A 471 17.02 -10.22 12.64
CA ASN A 471 18.27 -9.53 12.98
C ASN A 471 18.04 -8.01 13.04
N ASP A 472 18.32 -7.42 14.20
CA ASP A 472 18.17 -6.00 14.50
C ASP A 472 19.48 -5.18 14.37
N HIS A 473 20.58 -5.84 13.98
CA HIS A 473 21.92 -5.29 13.83
C HIS A 473 22.55 -5.69 12.48
N LEU A 474 21.77 -5.58 11.41
CA LEU A 474 22.27 -5.81 10.04
C LEU A 474 23.20 -4.66 9.60
N ASP A 475 24.17 -4.99 8.75
CA ASP A 475 24.96 -4.00 8.04
C ASP A 475 24.04 -3.07 7.23
N GLU A 476 24.33 -1.76 7.22
CA GLU A 476 23.47 -0.77 6.55
C GLU A 476 23.33 -0.98 5.03
N SER A 477 24.24 -1.71 4.40
CA SER A 477 24.17 -2.09 2.98
C SER A 477 23.13 -3.19 2.71
N LEU A 478 22.70 -3.93 3.74
CA LEU A 478 21.72 -4.99 3.62
C LEU A 478 20.28 -4.45 3.75
N PRO A 479 19.34 -5.04 2.99
CA PRO A 479 17.94 -4.67 3.10
C PRO A 479 17.38 -5.18 4.44
N HIS A 480 16.64 -4.34 5.16
CA HIS A 480 16.23 -4.62 6.53
C HIS A 480 14.80 -4.17 6.84
N TYR A 481 14.20 -4.81 7.84
CA TYR A 481 12.96 -4.40 8.49
C TYR A 481 13.13 -4.05 9.97
N ASN A 482 14.17 -4.59 10.59
CA ASN A 482 14.38 -4.55 12.03
C ASN A 482 15.66 -3.77 12.33
N THR A 483 15.53 -2.75 13.16
CA THR A 483 16.63 -1.90 13.64
C THR A 483 16.63 -1.84 15.17
N GLY A 484 15.91 -2.74 15.84
CA GLY A 484 15.78 -2.84 17.28
C GLY A 484 14.87 -1.79 17.94
N GLY A 485 14.49 -0.73 17.22
CA GLY A 485 13.74 0.39 17.76
C GLY A 485 13.00 1.20 16.70
N TYR A 486 12.60 2.41 17.09
CA TYR A 486 12.05 3.38 16.14
C TYR A 486 13.15 4.00 15.28
N MET A 487 12.87 4.10 13.99
CA MET A 487 13.63 4.90 13.05
C MET A 487 12.90 6.25 12.87
N PRO A 488 13.39 7.36 13.45
CA PRO A 488 12.82 8.66 13.22
C PRO A 488 13.07 9.08 11.76
N ASN A 489 12.02 9.53 11.09
CA ASN A 489 12.08 10.02 9.72
C ASN A 489 11.50 11.43 9.65
N GLN A 490 12.37 12.44 9.57
CA GLN A 490 11.97 13.82 9.30
C GLN A 490 11.60 13.94 7.82
N TYR A 491 10.39 14.39 7.53
CA TYR A 491 10.01 14.82 6.19
C TYR A 491 9.17 16.09 6.26
N ARG A 492 9.68 17.16 5.62
CA ARG A 492 9.09 18.50 5.67
C ARG A 492 8.82 18.94 7.11
N ASN A 493 7.56 19.11 7.51
CA ASN A 493 7.17 19.70 8.78
C ASN A 493 6.86 18.65 9.88
N SER A 494 6.99 17.36 9.59
CA SER A 494 6.66 16.27 10.51
C SER A 494 7.82 15.28 10.68
N VAL A 495 7.93 14.72 11.89
CA VAL A 495 8.72 13.52 12.19
C VAL A 495 7.80 12.30 12.22
N TYR A 496 8.05 11.29 11.41
CA TYR A 496 7.39 9.99 11.48
C TYR A 496 8.28 8.98 12.21
N GLN A 497 7.67 7.98 12.85
CA GLN A 497 8.37 6.97 13.63
C GLN A 497 8.11 5.61 13.01
N LEU A 498 9.07 5.08 12.24
CA LEU A 498 8.97 3.76 11.63
C LEU A 498 9.48 2.73 12.65
N GLY A 499 8.60 1.90 13.19
CA GLY A 499 9.01 0.87 14.13
C GLY A 499 9.57 -0.37 13.44
N SER A 500 10.44 -1.09 14.13
CA SER A 500 11.05 -2.33 13.64
C SER A 500 10.02 -3.43 13.36
N ILE A 501 10.28 -4.27 12.37
CA ILE A 501 9.42 -5.42 12.05
C ILE A 501 10.29 -6.68 12.00
N ASP A 502 9.92 -7.68 12.78
CA ASP A 502 10.45 -9.03 12.65
C ASP A 502 9.29 -9.96 12.27
N PHE A 503 9.26 -10.44 11.04
CA PHE A 503 8.24 -11.37 10.58
C PHE A 503 8.24 -12.68 11.36
N PHE A 504 9.37 -13.11 11.94
CA PHE A 504 9.46 -14.32 12.77
C PHE A 504 8.86 -14.17 14.17
N ASN A 505 8.52 -12.94 14.59
CA ASN A 505 7.74 -12.69 15.81
C ASN A 505 6.23 -12.89 15.62
N TYR A 506 5.73 -13.02 14.38
CA TYR A 506 4.30 -13.23 14.13
C TYR A 506 3.94 -14.72 14.09
N SER A 507 2.67 -15.01 14.33
CA SER A 507 2.09 -16.35 14.20
C SER A 507 0.99 -16.37 13.14
N PRO A 508 1.15 -17.13 12.04
CA PRO A 508 2.30 -17.98 11.72
C PRO A 508 3.56 -17.15 11.38
N GLN A 509 4.74 -17.78 11.48
CA GLN A 509 6.01 -17.26 10.93
C GLN A 509 5.98 -17.30 9.39
N PRO A 510 6.90 -16.60 8.68
CA PRO A 510 6.99 -16.66 7.23
C PRO A 510 6.98 -18.09 6.74
N ARG A 511 6.08 -18.40 5.81
CA ARG A 511 6.02 -19.72 5.23
C ARG A 511 7.29 -19.97 4.42
N THR A 512 7.95 -21.08 4.73
CA THR A 512 9.11 -21.58 3.99
C THR A 512 8.85 -23.00 3.52
N PHE A 513 9.48 -23.40 2.43
CA PHE A 513 9.20 -24.65 1.75
C PHE A 513 10.45 -25.53 1.70
N GLY A 514 10.29 -26.82 1.97
CA GLY A 514 11.34 -27.84 1.77
C GLY A 514 11.19 -28.60 0.45
N SER A 515 10.25 -28.21 -0.42
CA SER A 515 9.94 -28.88 -1.69
C SER A 515 9.87 -27.91 -2.86
N SER A 516 9.88 -28.47 -4.07
CA SER A 516 9.56 -27.77 -5.32
C SER A 516 8.15 -27.16 -5.29
N GLY A 517 7.89 -26.15 -6.13
CA GLY A 517 6.63 -25.42 -6.15
C GLY A 517 6.48 -24.43 -7.30
N THR A 518 5.49 -23.54 -7.19
CA THR A 518 5.25 -22.44 -8.13
C THR A 518 5.60 -21.12 -7.47
N VAL A 519 6.35 -20.29 -8.18
CA VAL A 519 6.59 -18.89 -7.84
C VAL A 519 5.58 -18.06 -8.62
N GLU A 520 4.68 -17.37 -7.94
CA GLU A 520 3.69 -16.51 -8.59
C GLU A 520 4.37 -15.36 -9.35
N ASN A 521 3.69 -14.81 -10.34
CA ASN A 521 4.17 -13.62 -11.07
C ASN A 521 4.50 -12.47 -10.10
N GLN A 522 5.66 -11.83 -10.29
CA GLN A 522 6.11 -10.71 -9.44
C GLN A 522 6.00 -11.02 -7.93
N GLY A 523 6.31 -12.27 -7.57
CA GLY A 523 6.27 -12.78 -6.22
C GLY A 523 7.60 -13.44 -5.81
N ASN A 524 7.69 -13.80 -4.53
CA ASN A 524 8.84 -14.45 -3.94
C ASN A 524 8.49 -15.87 -3.48
N TYR A 525 9.44 -16.79 -3.53
CA TYR A 525 9.30 -18.14 -2.97
C TYR A 525 10.50 -18.45 -2.07
N TYR A 526 10.21 -18.80 -0.83
CA TYR A 526 11.20 -18.97 0.23
C TYR A 526 11.49 -20.46 0.43
N TYR A 527 12.49 -20.99 -0.26
CA TYR A 527 12.92 -22.37 -0.08
C TYR A 527 13.91 -22.46 1.09
N LYS A 528 13.61 -23.26 2.12
CA LYS A 528 14.54 -23.54 3.22
C LYS A 528 15.27 -24.85 2.90
N VAL A 529 16.57 -24.74 2.65
CA VAL A 529 17.45 -25.89 2.38
C VAL A 529 17.62 -26.71 3.65
N GLY A 530 17.77 -26.05 4.80
CA GLY A 530 17.84 -26.71 6.10
C GLY A 530 18.28 -25.76 7.21
N SER A 531 18.31 -26.29 8.44
CA SER A 531 18.67 -25.53 9.64
C SER A 531 20.00 -26.05 10.20
N LYS A 532 20.83 -25.16 10.77
CA LYS A 532 22.10 -25.53 11.45
C LYS A 532 22.99 -26.47 10.62
N LEU A 533 23.08 -26.23 9.32
CA LEU A 533 23.86 -27.01 8.38
C LEU A 533 25.36 -26.70 8.53
N THR A 534 26.20 -27.69 8.25
CA THR A 534 27.67 -27.58 8.15
C THR A 534 28.17 -28.44 6.99
N GLY A 535 29.39 -28.19 6.53
CA GLY A 535 30.02 -28.93 5.44
C GLY A 535 29.48 -28.53 4.06
N THR A 536 29.68 -29.40 3.07
CA THR A 536 29.30 -29.10 1.68
C THR A 536 27.85 -29.52 1.38
N ILE A 537 27.15 -28.67 0.63
CA ILE A 537 25.80 -28.89 0.12
C ILE A 537 25.82 -28.64 -1.38
N ASP A 538 25.34 -29.60 -2.17
CA ASP A 538 25.06 -29.37 -3.59
C ASP A 538 23.56 -29.07 -3.78
N LEU A 539 23.29 -28.02 -4.56
CA LEU A 539 21.96 -27.53 -4.90
C LEU A 539 21.78 -27.58 -6.41
N ASP A 540 20.73 -28.27 -6.85
CA ASP A 540 20.32 -28.34 -8.25
C ASP A 540 18.93 -27.71 -8.41
N LEU A 541 18.84 -26.62 -9.16
CA LEU A 541 17.60 -25.90 -9.44
C LEU A 541 17.24 -26.03 -10.92
N GLU A 542 15.99 -26.39 -11.22
CA GLU A 542 15.39 -26.21 -12.55
C GLU A 542 14.33 -25.11 -12.47
N LEU A 543 14.55 -24.02 -13.20
CA LEU A 543 13.73 -22.81 -13.20
C LEU A 543 13.20 -22.50 -14.60
N ASN A 544 12.36 -21.46 -14.70
CA ASN A 544 11.77 -20.99 -15.95
C ASN A 544 12.68 -20.03 -16.76
N GLY A 545 13.85 -19.65 -16.24
CA GLY A 545 14.76 -18.65 -16.84
C GLY A 545 14.34 -17.18 -16.66
N GLN A 546 13.27 -16.91 -15.92
CA GLN A 546 12.77 -15.58 -15.55
C GLN A 546 12.73 -15.35 -14.02
N THR A 547 13.00 -16.41 -13.26
CA THR A 547 13.15 -16.39 -11.81
C THR A 547 14.63 -16.29 -11.45
N GLU A 548 15.00 -15.28 -10.66
CA GLU A 548 16.34 -15.19 -10.06
C GLU A 548 16.39 -16.05 -8.80
N ALA A 549 17.46 -16.82 -8.64
CA ALA A 549 17.77 -17.53 -7.40
C ALA A 549 18.83 -16.77 -6.61
N THR A 550 18.57 -16.59 -5.31
CA THR A 550 19.48 -15.95 -4.36
C THR A 550 19.69 -16.87 -3.16
N LEU A 551 20.93 -17.25 -2.90
CA LEU A 551 21.32 -18.01 -1.72
C LEU A 551 21.45 -17.08 -0.52
N ILE A 552 20.88 -17.48 0.62
CA ILE A 552 20.98 -16.73 1.88
C ILE A 552 21.40 -17.69 2.98
N ALA A 553 22.57 -17.47 3.56
CA ALA A 553 23.07 -18.19 4.73
C ALA A 553 23.05 -17.24 5.94
N LYS A 554 22.51 -17.69 7.08
CA LYS A 554 22.41 -16.89 8.31
C LYS A 554 22.52 -17.74 9.58
#